data_AF-A0A1X0U9X9-F1
#
_entry.id   AF-A0A1X0U9X9-F1
#
_cell.length_a   1.000
_cell.length_b   1.000
_cell.length_c   1.000
_cell.angle_alpha   90.00
_cell.angle_beta   90.00
_cell.angle_gamma   90.00
#
_symmetry.space_group_name_H-M   'P 1'
#
loop_
_entity.id
_entity.type
_entity.pdbx_description
1 polymer ?
#
loop_
_entity_poly.entity_id
_entity_poly.type
_entity_poly.pdbx_seq_one_letter_code
_entity_poly.pdbx_strand_id
1 'polypeptide(L)'
;MFKRSMCVIGFAGCGLLGFGAVAHAEPRVPPPNVVGMSESEARGVLADDGYKPKVISKNGGGPNCVVFHQSAVTDLAGYQNDDEDVYRVYLAVNCLA
;
A
#
# COMPACT_ATOMS: atom_id res chain seq x y z
N MET A 1 60.82 6.01 7.36
CA MET A 1 61.03 4.97 6.33
C MET A 1 59.80 4.07 6.28
N PHE A 2 59.28 3.82 5.07
CA PHE A 2 58.28 2.80 4.70
C PHE A 2 56.88 2.86 5.37
N LYS A 3 55.88 3.55 4.77
CA LYS A 3 55.02 3.14 3.64
C LYS A 3 53.99 2.07 4.03
N ARG A 4 52.75 2.48 4.32
CA ARG A 4 51.54 1.64 4.24
C ARG A 4 50.34 2.45 3.72
N SER A 5 49.90 2.03 2.53
CA SER A 5 48.56 2.07 1.94
C SER A 5 47.76 3.38 1.96
N MET A 6 47.75 4.07 0.81
CA MET A 6 46.68 4.96 0.40
C MET A 6 46.24 4.62 -1.04
N CYS A 7 44.91 4.58 -1.22
CA CYS A 7 44.11 4.82 -2.43
C CYS A 7 44.53 4.17 -3.76
N VAL A 8 43.70 3.24 -4.23
CA VAL A 8 43.14 3.31 -5.59
C VAL A 8 41.66 2.91 -5.50
N ILE A 9 40.78 3.90 -5.41
CA ILE A 9 39.35 3.74 -5.70
C ILE A 9 39.27 3.68 -7.23
N GLY A 10 39.22 2.46 -7.76
CA GLY A 10 39.00 2.22 -9.18
C GLY A 10 37.54 2.45 -9.53
N PHE A 11 37.26 3.61 -10.13
CA PHE A 11 36.00 3.90 -10.82
C PHE A 11 35.81 2.94 -11.99
N ALA A 12 34.74 2.13 -11.97
CA ALA A 12 34.23 1.47 -13.16
C ALA A 12 32.75 1.09 -12.97
N GLY A 13 31.86 1.85 -13.61
CA GLY A 13 30.58 1.30 -14.09
C GLY A 13 29.31 2.01 -13.62
N CYS A 14 28.57 2.55 -14.61
CA CYS A 14 27.19 3.04 -14.56
C CYS A 14 26.93 4.25 -13.65
N GLY A 15 26.85 5.49 -14.15
CA GLY A 15 26.04 5.89 -15.29
C GLY A 15 24.65 6.30 -14.81
N LEU A 16 24.43 7.63 -14.73
CA LEU A 16 23.14 8.33 -14.74
C LEU A 16 22.25 8.10 -13.50
N LEU A 17 22.18 9.06 -12.57
CA LEU A 17 21.15 10.10 -12.57
C LEU A 17 19.75 9.54 -12.91
N GLY A 18 18.98 9.20 -11.89
CA GLY A 18 17.59 8.81 -12.08
C GLY A 18 16.99 8.10 -10.87
N PHE A 19 17.06 8.69 -9.68
CA PHE A 19 16.00 8.40 -8.70
C PHE A 19 14.75 9.11 -9.22
N GLY A 20 14.09 8.46 -10.20
CA GLY A 20 12.76 8.84 -10.61
C GLY A 20 11.91 8.75 -9.36
N ALA A 21 11.44 9.90 -8.89
CA ALA A 21 10.32 9.94 -7.96
C ALA A 21 9.23 9.08 -8.60
N VAL A 22 8.96 7.91 -8.03
CA VAL A 22 7.72 7.20 -8.29
C VAL A 22 6.63 8.10 -7.74
N ALA A 23 6.14 9.01 -8.58
CA ALA A 23 4.91 9.72 -8.29
C ALA A 23 3.85 8.62 -8.13
N HIS A 24 3.48 8.31 -6.88
CA HIS A 24 2.30 7.50 -6.62
C HIS A 24 1.13 8.25 -7.25
N ALA A 25 0.71 7.80 -8.43
CA ALA A 25 -0.45 8.34 -9.09
C ALA A 25 -1.64 8.01 -8.19
N GLU A 26 -2.22 9.03 -7.57
CA GLU A 26 -3.44 8.89 -6.79
C GLU A 26 -4.51 8.21 -7.67
N PRO A 27 -5.18 7.16 -7.18
CA PRO A 27 -6.21 6.48 -7.94
C PRO A 27 -7.30 7.46 -8.37
N ARG A 28 -7.44 7.68 -9.69
CA ARG A 28 -8.39 8.66 -10.26
C ARG A 28 -9.81 8.13 -10.43
N VAL A 29 -10.00 6.84 -10.23
CA VAL A 29 -11.26 6.13 -10.35
C VAL A 29 -11.75 5.75 -8.95
N PRO A 30 -13.04 5.49 -8.71
CA PRO A 30 -13.47 4.85 -7.47
C PRO A 30 -12.87 3.44 -7.36
N PRO A 31 -12.58 2.94 -6.15
CA PRO A 31 -12.07 1.58 -5.97
C PRO A 31 -13.10 0.54 -6.42
N PRO A 32 -12.64 -0.63 -6.90
CA PRO A 32 -13.52 -1.73 -7.23
C PRO A 32 -14.34 -2.16 -6.01
N ASN A 33 -15.58 -2.57 -6.24
CA ASN A 33 -16.44 -3.11 -5.19
C ASN A 33 -16.01 -4.54 -4.87
N VAL A 34 -15.60 -4.78 -3.63
CA VAL A 34 -15.12 -6.08 -3.13
C VAL A 34 -16.07 -6.69 -2.09
N VAL A 35 -17.26 -6.11 -1.88
CA VAL A 35 -18.27 -6.70 -0.99
C VAL A 35 -18.67 -8.08 -1.51
N GLY A 36 -18.66 -9.08 -0.62
CA GLY A 36 -18.90 -10.48 -0.94
C GLY A 36 -17.64 -11.29 -1.24
N MET A 37 -16.48 -10.65 -1.46
CA MET A 37 -15.21 -11.35 -1.64
C MET A 37 -14.60 -11.80 -0.30
N SER A 38 -13.70 -12.78 -0.37
CA SER A 38 -12.87 -13.14 0.79
C SER A 38 -11.94 -11.98 1.19
N GLU A 39 -11.53 -11.89 2.45
CA GLU A 39 -10.60 -10.84 2.92
C GLU A 39 -9.31 -10.84 2.08
N SER A 40 -8.76 -12.00 1.76
CA SER A 40 -7.52 -12.12 0.98
C SER A 40 -7.68 -11.67 -0.46
N GLU A 41 -8.77 -12.06 -1.12
CA GLU A 41 -9.08 -11.67 -2.50
C GLU A 41 -9.34 -10.18 -2.60
N ALA A 42 -10.16 -9.64 -1.69
CA ALA A 42 -10.46 -8.22 -1.61
C ALA A 42 -9.19 -7.36 -1.46
N ARG A 43 -8.24 -7.82 -0.64
CA ARG A 43 -6.94 -7.15 -0.47
C ARG A 43 -6.12 -7.16 -1.75
N GLY A 44 -6.10 -8.28 -2.47
CA GLY A 44 -5.41 -8.40 -3.75
C GLY A 44 -5.99 -7.45 -4.79
N VAL A 45 -7.30 -7.52 -5.02
CA VAL A 45 -8.01 -6.69 -6.01
C VAL A 45 -7.79 -5.19 -5.74
N LEU A 46 -7.88 -4.76 -4.49
CA LEU A 46 -7.67 -3.35 -4.14
C LEU A 46 -6.20 -2.93 -4.27
N ALA A 47 -5.25 -3.81 -3.92
CA ALA A 47 -3.82 -3.52 -4.06
C ALA A 47 -3.38 -3.44 -5.52
N ASP A 48 -3.92 -4.30 -6.39
CA ASP A 48 -3.63 -4.31 -7.83
C ASP A 48 -4.06 -2.98 -8.49
N ASP A 49 -5.11 -2.35 -7.97
CA ASP A 49 -5.59 -1.02 -8.40
C ASP A 49 -4.91 0.15 -7.66
N GLY A 50 -3.86 -0.11 -6.87
CA GLY A 50 -3.07 0.91 -6.19
C GLY A 50 -3.68 1.45 -4.89
N TYR A 51 -4.72 0.79 -4.35
CA TYR A 51 -5.28 1.15 -3.05
C TYR A 51 -4.59 0.43 -1.90
N LYS A 52 -4.68 1.04 -0.72
CA LYS A 52 -4.22 0.46 0.54
C LYS A 52 -5.43 0.07 1.41
N PRO A 53 -5.94 -1.17 1.29
CA PRO A 53 -7.09 -1.61 2.06
C PRO A 53 -6.75 -1.82 3.54
N LYS A 54 -7.62 -1.36 4.43
CA LYS A 54 -7.52 -1.55 5.88
C LYS A 54 -8.80 -2.14 6.42
N VAL A 55 -8.69 -3.31 7.06
CA VAL A 55 -9.81 -3.88 7.82
C VAL A 55 -9.93 -3.14 9.14
N ILE A 56 -11.08 -2.54 9.40
CA ILE A 56 -11.36 -1.75 10.62
C ILE A 56 -12.37 -2.42 11.55
N SER A 57 -13.07 -3.44 11.06
CA SER A 57 -14.03 -4.20 11.84
C SER A 57 -14.01 -5.67 11.41
N LYS A 58 -13.98 -6.56 12.39
CA LYS A 58 -14.09 -8.01 12.21
C LYS A 58 -15.23 -8.52 13.09
N ASN A 59 -16.21 -9.17 12.49
CA ASN A 59 -17.27 -9.88 13.19
C ASN A 59 -16.97 -11.37 13.17
N GLY A 60 -17.22 -12.10 14.26
CA GLY A 60 -16.92 -13.53 14.36
C GLY A 60 -15.45 -13.83 14.66
N GLY A 61 -15.03 -15.08 14.46
CA GLY A 61 -13.71 -15.55 14.88
C GLY A 61 -13.15 -16.76 14.13
N GLY A 62 -13.81 -17.20 13.07
CA GLY A 62 -13.30 -18.29 12.24
C GLY A 62 -12.27 -17.84 11.19
N PRO A 63 -11.65 -18.78 10.50
CA PRO A 63 -10.53 -18.49 9.58
C PRO A 63 -10.99 -17.86 8.25
N ASN A 64 -12.28 -18.00 7.91
CA ASN A 64 -12.82 -17.59 6.62
C ASN A 64 -13.61 -16.29 6.77
N CYS A 65 -13.02 -15.18 6.31
CA CYS A 65 -13.63 -13.85 6.41
C CYS A 65 -14.11 -13.35 5.05
N VAL A 66 -15.34 -12.82 5.01
CA VAL A 66 -15.96 -12.23 3.82
C VAL A 66 -16.23 -10.74 4.08
N VAL A 67 -15.93 -9.89 3.09
CA VAL A 67 -16.23 -8.46 3.18
C VAL A 67 -17.74 -8.25 3.14
N PHE A 68 -18.30 -7.59 4.16
CA PHE A 68 -19.72 -7.21 4.18
C PHE A 68 -19.95 -5.70 4.05
N HIS A 69 -18.90 -4.90 4.22
CA HIS A 69 -18.97 -3.45 4.05
C HIS A 69 -17.63 -2.90 3.56
N GLN A 70 -17.71 -1.99 2.60
CA GLN A 70 -16.58 -1.25 2.04
C GLN A 70 -16.90 0.24 2.07
N SER A 71 -15.93 1.04 2.51
CA SER A 71 -15.99 2.50 2.45
C SER A 71 -14.69 3.05 1.90
N ALA A 72 -14.76 3.89 0.88
CA ALA A 72 -13.61 4.58 0.31
C ALA A 72 -13.59 6.02 0.84
N VAL A 73 -12.46 6.44 1.39
CA VAL A 73 -12.27 7.79 1.90
C VAL A 73 -11.11 8.42 1.13
N THR A 74 -11.42 9.54 0.48
CA THR A 74 -10.43 10.45 -0.11
C THR A 74 -10.14 11.51 0.94
N ASP A 75 -8.89 11.66 1.37
CA ASP A 75 -8.52 12.71 2.32
C ASP A 75 -8.61 14.07 1.62
N LEU A 76 -9.74 14.75 1.78
CA LEU A 76 -9.92 16.13 1.34
C LEU A 76 -9.15 17.03 2.30
N ALA A 77 -7.87 17.25 2.02
CA ALA A 77 -7.01 18.32 2.55
C ALA A 77 -7.45 18.88 3.91
N GLY A 78 -7.21 18.14 5.00
CA GLY A 78 -7.51 18.63 6.35
C GLY A 78 -7.31 17.63 7.48
N TYR A 79 -7.23 16.33 7.20
CA TYR A 79 -6.97 15.32 8.20
C TYR A 79 -5.47 14.98 8.20
N GLN A 80 -4.72 15.50 9.18
CA GLN A 80 -3.32 15.08 9.36
C GLN A 80 -3.31 13.62 9.85
N ASN A 81 -3.30 12.68 8.91
CA ASN A 81 -2.85 11.32 9.18
C ASN A 81 -1.33 11.31 8.99
N ASP A 82 -0.59 10.75 9.94
CA ASP A 82 0.87 10.52 9.85
C ASP A 82 1.27 9.54 8.72
N ASP A 83 0.29 9.08 7.96
CA ASP A 83 0.45 8.26 6.78
C ASP A 83 0.15 9.12 5.54
N GLU A 84 1.15 9.36 4.67
CA GLU A 84 1.02 10.15 3.43
C GLU A 84 0.09 9.55 2.35
N ASP A 85 -0.86 8.69 2.74
CA ASP A 85 -1.74 7.95 1.85
C ASP A 85 -3.09 8.67 1.69
N VAL A 86 -3.18 9.50 0.65
CA VAL A 86 -4.34 10.35 0.33
C VAL A 86 -5.63 9.56 0.03
N TYR A 87 -5.53 8.25 -0.26
CA TYR A 87 -6.67 7.38 -0.61
C TYR A 87 -6.65 6.08 0.20
N ARG A 88 -7.69 5.86 1.03
CA ARG A 88 -7.84 4.64 1.85
C ARG A 88 -9.17 3.94 1.59
N VAL A 89 -9.11 2.61 1.58
CA VAL A 89 -10.31 1.76 1.50
C VAL A 89 -10.47 0.99 2.80
N TYR A 90 -11.53 1.30 3.53
CA TYR A 90 -11.87 0.64 4.78
C TYR A 90 -12.81 -0.53 4.54
N LEU A 91 -12.49 -1.68 5.13
CA LEU A 91 -13.26 -2.91 5.02
C LEU A 91 -13.79 -3.33 6.39
N ALA A 92 -15.01 -3.83 6.42
CA ALA A 92 -15.52 -4.64 7.52
C ALA A 92 -15.79 -6.06 7.01
N VAL A 93 -15.34 -7.05 7.79
CA VAL A 93 -15.40 -8.47 7.41
C VAL A 93 -16.17 -9.29 8.43
N ASN A 94 -16.89 -10.30 7.96
CA ASN A 94 -17.57 -11.28 8.77
C ASN A 94 -16.85 -12.63 8.62
N CYS A 95 -16.36 -13.16 9.73
CA CYS A 95 -15.52 -14.33 9.81
C CYS A 95 -16.33 -15.52 10.33
N LEU A 96 -16.66 -16.43 9.42
CA LEU A 96 -17.47 -17.61 9.69
C LEU A 96 -16.63 -18.66 10.42
N ALA A 97 -17.16 -19.15 11.56
CA ALA A 97 -16.57 -20.20 12.39
C ALA A 97 -16.48 -21.54 11.65
#